data_AF-A0A497SX87-F1
#
_entry.id   AF-A0A497SX87-F1
#
_cell.length_a   1.000
_cell.length_b   1.000
_cell.length_c   1.000
_cell.angle_alpha   90.00
_cell.angle_beta   90.00
_cell.angle_gamma   90.00
#
_symmetry.space_group_name_H-M   'P 1'
#
loop_
_entity.id
_entity.type
_entity.pdbx_description
1 polymer ?
#
loop_
_entity_poly.entity_id
_entity_poly.type
_entity_poly.pdbx_seq_one_letter_code
_entity_poly.pdbx_strand_id
1 'polypeptide(L)'
;TKSDLITRDIDLFKRFKNIELGLTITTLNENIKKVFEPFSPSSDARLEALKKLKQEGFYTYVFVGPILPYLTNLEQIFKEISPFVDHLSFEDLNLNPCRKEVFEAIKKNFPELENKYKKLSEEFWFEKEKEIRNLGEKYDKPVKIYFKHTGSLKFK
;
A
#
# COMPACT_ATOMS: atom_id res chain seq x y z
N THR A 1 -7.32 -5.18 6.22
CA THR A 1 -7.21 -4.44 7.51
C THR A 1 -5.82 -3.86 7.67
N LYS A 2 -5.60 -2.87 8.55
CA LYS A 2 -4.26 -2.42 8.96
C LYS A 2 -3.79 -3.05 10.27
N SER A 3 -4.58 -3.93 10.87
CA SER A 3 -4.29 -4.54 12.17
C SER A 3 -3.84 -5.99 12.04
N ASP A 4 -2.77 -6.34 12.75
CA ASP A 4 -2.25 -7.71 12.96
C ASP A 4 -3.19 -8.60 13.81
N LEU A 5 -4.07 -7.98 14.60
CA LEU A 5 -5.17 -8.65 15.33
C LEU A 5 -6.11 -9.51 14.47
N ILE A 6 -6.05 -9.40 13.14
CA ILE A 6 -6.73 -10.35 12.24
C ILE A 6 -6.36 -11.81 12.57
N THR A 7 -5.15 -12.05 13.08
CA THR A 7 -4.71 -13.40 13.44
C THR A 7 -5.41 -13.99 14.67
N ARG A 8 -6.12 -13.19 15.47
CA ARG A 8 -6.91 -13.67 16.62
C ARG A 8 -8.11 -14.50 16.17
N ASP A 9 -8.70 -14.15 15.03
CA ASP A 9 -10.00 -14.66 14.60
C ASP A 9 -9.86 -15.78 13.52
N ILE A 10 -8.67 -16.42 13.44
CA ILE A 10 -8.34 -17.47 12.46
C ILE A 10 -9.32 -18.65 12.52
N ASP A 11 -9.71 -19.08 13.73
CA ASP A 11 -10.64 -20.18 13.94
C ASP A 11 -12.05 -19.87 13.41
N LEU A 12 -12.43 -18.59 13.41
CA LEU A 12 -13.66 -18.11 12.79
C LEU A 12 -13.52 -18.09 11.27
N PHE A 13 -12.39 -17.62 10.73
CA PHE A 13 -12.15 -17.58 9.29
C PHE A 13 -12.15 -18.96 8.64
N LYS A 14 -11.69 -19.99 9.34
CA LYS A 14 -11.76 -21.39 8.87
C LYS A 14 -13.18 -21.90 8.61
N ARG A 15 -14.21 -21.23 9.13
CA ARG A 15 -15.62 -21.59 8.91
C ARG A 15 -16.16 -21.13 7.56
N PHE A 16 -15.46 -20.21 6.88
CA PHE A 16 -15.84 -19.73 5.55
C PHE A 16 -15.27 -20.66 4.48
N LYS A 17 -16.09 -21.03 3.50
CA LYS A 17 -15.64 -21.84 2.35
C LYS A 17 -14.73 -21.05 1.42
N ASN A 18 -15.06 -19.78 1.17
CA ASN A 18 -14.32 -18.88 0.30
C ASN A 18 -14.09 -17.57 1.05
N ILE A 19 -12.84 -17.25 1.37
CA ILE A 19 -12.46 -16.02 2.05
C ILE A 19 -11.08 -15.58 1.57
N GLU A 20 -10.93 -14.27 1.37
CA GLU A 20 -9.65 -13.64 1.11
C GLU A 20 -9.31 -12.73 2.30
N LEU A 21 -8.12 -12.91 2.87
CA LEU A 21 -7.67 -12.14 4.03
C LEU A 21 -6.50 -11.25 3.62
N GLY A 22 -6.62 -9.94 3.84
CA GLY A 22 -5.58 -9.02 3.40
C GLY A 22 -5.24 -7.93 4.40
N LEU A 23 -3.97 -7.53 4.34
CA LEU A 23 -3.42 -6.43 5.10
C LEU A 23 -3.03 -5.26 4.20
N THR A 24 -3.22 -4.04 4.70
CA THR A 24 -2.82 -2.83 3.98
C THR A 24 -1.40 -2.43 4.36
N ILE A 25 -0.53 -2.27 3.37
CA ILE A 25 0.86 -1.82 3.51
C ILE A 25 1.09 -0.57 2.65
N THR A 26 1.15 0.60 3.27
CA THR A 26 1.45 1.86 2.56
C THR A 26 2.95 1.99 2.25
N THR A 27 3.81 1.52 3.16
CA THR A 27 5.26 1.56 3.06
C THR A 27 5.87 0.54 4.02
N LEU A 28 7.06 0.03 3.69
CA LEU A 28 7.88 -0.80 4.58
C LEU A 28 8.89 0.03 5.39
N ASN A 29 8.91 1.36 5.18
CA ASN A 29 9.76 2.26 5.96
C ASN A 29 8.99 2.80 7.17
N GLU A 30 9.40 2.36 8.37
CA GLU A 30 8.77 2.76 9.63
C GLU A 30 8.80 4.27 9.90
N ASN A 31 9.80 5.00 9.39
CA ASN A 31 9.85 6.46 9.55
C ASN A 31 8.77 7.14 8.72
N ILE A 32 8.52 6.65 7.50
CA ILE A 32 7.44 7.16 6.64
C ILE A 32 6.08 6.76 7.24
N LYS A 33 5.94 5.52 7.71
CA LYS A 33 4.74 5.04 8.40
C LYS A 33 4.41 5.91 9.61
N LYS A 34 5.39 6.29 10.43
CA LYS A 34 5.15 7.16 11.61
C LYS A 34 4.59 8.53 11.25
N VAL A 35 4.87 9.03 10.05
CA VAL A 35 4.33 10.30 9.57
C VAL A 35 2.88 10.15 9.12
N PHE A 36 2.57 9.13 8.32
CA PHE A 36 1.26 9.02 7.64
C PHE A 36 0.27 8.06 8.32
N GLU A 37 0.75 7.12 9.12
CA GLU A 37 -0.04 6.13 9.86
C GLU A 37 0.47 5.96 11.31
N PRO A 38 0.65 7.04 12.11
CA PRO A 38 1.31 6.95 13.42
C PRO A 38 0.71 5.90 14.37
N PHE A 39 -0.60 5.70 14.32
CA PHE A 39 -1.35 4.86 15.25
C PHE A 39 -1.63 3.43 14.75
N SER A 40 -1.24 3.05 13.53
CA SER A 40 -1.36 1.65 13.09
C SER A 40 -0.24 0.78 13.69
N PRO A 41 -0.38 -0.55 13.72
CA PRO A 41 0.76 -1.45 13.95
C PRO A 41 1.90 -1.22 12.95
N SER A 42 3.11 -1.68 13.29
CA SER A 42 4.25 -1.60 12.37
C SER A 42 3.96 -2.38 11.09
N SER A 43 4.65 -2.01 10.02
CA SER A 43 4.62 -2.77 8.77
C SER A 43 5.11 -4.20 8.99
N ASP A 44 6.13 -4.40 9.85
CA ASP A 44 6.61 -5.74 10.22
C ASP A 44 5.53 -6.58 10.92
N ALA A 45 4.81 -6.02 11.90
CA ALA A 45 3.73 -6.74 12.57
C ALA A 45 2.62 -7.16 11.58
N ARG A 46 2.32 -6.30 10.62
CA ARG A 46 1.37 -6.59 9.53
C ARG A 46 1.89 -7.69 8.60
N LEU A 47 3.19 -7.71 8.29
CA LEU A 47 3.82 -8.76 7.48
C LEU A 47 3.84 -10.11 8.21
N GLU A 48 4.15 -10.14 9.50
CA GLU A 48 4.12 -11.38 10.28
C GLU A 48 2.71 -11.95 10.39
N ALA A 49 1.71 -11.08 10.57
CA ALA A 49 0.31 -11.50 10.51
C ALA A 49 -0.05 -12.12 9.15
N LEU A 50 0.38 -11.49 8.05
CA LEU A 50 0.15 -12.00 6.70
C LEU A 50 0.79 -13.39 6.48
N LYS A 51 2.05 -13.55 6.89
CA LYS A 51 2.77 -14.84 6.82
C LYS A 51 2.03 -15.94 7.57
N LYS A 52 1.56 -15.64 8.79
CA LYS A 52 0.76 -16.57 9.59
C LYS A 52 -0.53 -16.96 8.88
N LEU A 53 -1.27 -15.99 8.32
CA LEU A 53 -2.48 -16.30 7.54
C LEU A 53 -2.18 -17.17 6.32
N LYS A 54 -1.08 -16.93 5.62
CA LYS A 54 -0.67 -17.75 4.48
C LYS A 54 -0.32 -19.18 4.90
N GLN A 55 0.37 -19.35 6.02
CA GLN A 55 0.72 -20.67 6.59
C GLN A 55 -0.50 -21.49 6.98
N GLU A 56 -1.57 -20.85 7.44
CA GLU A 56 -2.86 -21.50 7.73
C GLU A 56 -3.64 -21.92 6.46
N GLY A 57 -3.12 -21.61 5.27
CA GLY A 57 -3.69 -22.01 3.99
C GLY A 57 -4.75 -21.04 3.44
N PHE A 58 -4.90 -19.84 4.02
CA PHE A 58 -5.84 -18.86 3.48
C PHE A 58 -5.35 -18.26 2.16
N TYR A 59 -6.30 -17.85 1.32
CA TYR A 59 -6.02 -16.96 0.21
C TYR A 59 -5.74 -15.56 0.76
N THR A 60 -4.58 -15.01 0.45
CA THR A 60 -4.06 -13.79 1.08
C THR A 60 -3.68 -12.74 0.06
N TYR A 61 -3.81 -11.47 0.46
CA TYR A 61 -3.40 -10.36 -0.38
C TYR A 61 -2.83 -9.21 0.43
N VAL A 62 -2.06 -8.36 -0.24
CA VAL A 62 -1.69 -7.06 0.30
C VAL A 62 -2.33 -5.96 -0.51
N PHE A 63 -2.91 -4.99 0.20
CA PHE A 63 -3.40 -3.75 -0.38
C PHE A 63 -2.35 -2.65 -0.17
N VAL A 64 -1.70 -2.24 -1.24
CA VAL A 64 -0.70 -1.17 -1.23
C VAL A 64 -1.43 0.14 -1.48
N GLY A 65 -1.76 0.86 -0.41
CA GLY A 65 -2.60 2.03 -0.53
C GLY A 65 -2.64 2.93 0.72
N PRO A 66 -2.76 4.25 0.54
CA PRO A 66 -2.52 4.94 -0.74
C PRO A 66 -1.04 4.83 -1.10
N ILE A 67 -0.70 4.73 -2.38
CA ILE A 67 0.70 4.88 -2.82
C ILE A 67 1.12 6.32 -2.55
N LEU A 68 2.13 6.52 -1.70
CA LEU A 68 2.70 7.83 -1.43
C LEU A 68 3.77 8.13 -2.48
N PRO A 69 3.58 9.11 -3.38
CA PRO A 69 4.54 9.44 -4.43
C PRO A 69 5.96 9.62 -3.87
N TYR A 70 6.93 8.94 -4.50
CA TYR A 70 8.35 8.95 -4.13
C TYR A 70 8.71 8.35 -2.75
N LEU A 71 7.72 7.97 -1.94
CA LEU A 71 7.90 7.46 -0.58
C LEU A 71 7.54 5.98 -0.43
N THR A 72 6.59 5.49 -1.24
CA THR A 72 6.27 4.05 -1.32
C THR A 72 7.22 3.37 -2.31
N ASN A 73 8.07 2.47 -1.82
CA ASN A 73 8.99 1.67 -2.62
C ASN A 73 8.30 0.39 -3.11
N LEU A 74 7.78 0.41 -4.34
CA LEU A 74 7.02 -0.71 -4.90
C LEU A 74 7.89 -1.96 -5.10
N GLU A 75 9.07 -1.83 -5.70
CA GLU A 75 10.01 -2.94 -5.90
C GLU A 75 10.33 -3.66 -4.58
N GLN A 76 10.59 -2.92 -3.50
CA GLN A 76 10.82 -3.50 -2.18
C GLN A 76 9.59 -4.25 -1.66
N ILE A 77 8.40 -3.65 -1.78
CA ILE A 77 7.13 -4.28 -1.41
C ILE A 77 6.93 -5.59 -2.17
N PHE A 78 7.08 -5.59 -3.49
CA PHE A 78 6.97 -6.80 -4.30
C PHE A 78 7.98 -7.86 -3.85
N LYS A 79 9.24 -7.48 -3.65
CA LYS A 79 10.30 -8.39 -3.23
C LYS A 79 9.99 -9.08 -1.91
N GLU A 80 9.56 -8.33 -0.90
CA GLU A 80 9.36 -8.86 0.45
C GLU A 80 8.03 -9.61 0.61
N ILE A 81 7.00 -9.22 -0.13
CA ILE A 81 5.62 -9.67 0.10
C ILE A 81 5.20 -10.80 -0.85
N SER A 82 5.68 -10.81 -2.10
CA SER A 82 5.25 -11.79 -3.12
C SER A 82 5.27 -13.25 -2.65
N PRO A 83 6.26 -13.73 -1.86
CA PRO A 83 6.26 -15.11 -1.35
C PRO A 83 5.07 -15.47 -0.45
N PHE A 84 4.40 -14.47 0.14
CA PHE A 84 3.39 -14.66 1.18
C PHE A 84 2.00 -14.19 0.77
N VAL A 85 1.80 -13.88 -0.52
CA VAL A 85 0.49 -13.44 -1.05
C VAL A 85 0.13 -14.15 -2.35
N ASP A 86 -1.18 -14.20 -2.59
CA ASP A 86 -1.78 -14.70 -3.81
C ASP A 86 -2.00 -13.58 -4.85
N HIS A 87 -2.19 -12.34 -4.40
CA HIS A 87 -2.16 -11.16 -5.27
C HIS A 87 -1.83 -9.87 -4.50
N LEU A 88 -1.53 -8.81 -5.25
CA LEU A 88 -1.39 -7.45 -4.72
C LEU A 88 -2.46 -6.53 -5.31
N SER A 89 -2.98 -5.62 -4.50
CA SER A 89 -3.92 -4.58 -4.90
C SER A 89 -3.31 -3.21 -4.66
N PHE A 90 -3.62 -2.21 -5.51
CA PHE A 90 -2.98 -0.90 -5.45
C PHE A 90 -4.00 0.23 -5.57
N GLU A 91 -3.79 1.31 -4.81
CA GLU A 91 -4.60 2.53 -4.84
C GLU A 91 -3.72 3.78 -4.95
N ASP A 92 -4.12 4.74 -5.78
CA ASP A 92 -3.45 6.04 -5.90
C ASP A 92 -3.81 6.97 -4.73
N LEU A 93 -2.93 7.95 -4.46
CA LEU A 93 -3.20 8.95 -3.44
C LEU A 93 -4.28 9.92 -3.92
N ASN A 94 -5.47 9.83 -3.32
CA ASN A 94 -6.52 10.83 -3.46
C ASN A 94 -6.26 12.01 -2.51
N LEU A 95 -5.90 13.17 -3.09
CA LEU A 95 -5.62 14.38 -2.32
C LEU A 95 -6.89 15.15 -1.93
N ASN A 96 -8.04 14.92 -2.55
CA ASN A 96 -9.26 15.70 -2.30
C ASN A 96 -9.63 15.81 -0.81
N PRO A 97 -9.64 14.72 -0.02
CA PRO A 97 -10.06 14.79 1.38
C PRO A 97 -8.94 15.23 2.35
N CYS A 98 -7.68 15.25 1.92
CA CYS A 98 -6.53 15.36 2.84
C CYS A 98 -5.36 16.20 2.29
N ARG A 99 -5.62 17.07 1.30
CA ARG A 99 -4.57 17.83 0.62
C ARG A 99 -3.73 18.62 1.61
N LYS A 100 -4.36 19.35 2.53
CA LYS A 100 -3.65 20.22 3.48
C LYS A 100 -2.71 19.40 4.36
N GLU A 101 -3.23 18.33 4.95
CA GLU A 101 -2.53 17.43 5.87
C GLU A 101 -1.34 16.76 5.17
N VAL A 102 -1.54 16.26 3.94
CA VAL A 102 -0.46 15.66 3.16
C VAL A 102 0.61 16.69 2.84
N PHE A 103 0.27 17.87 2.35
CA PHE A 103 1.27 18.89 2.03
C PHE A 103 1.99 19.43 3.27
N GLU A 104 1.32 19.56 4.41
CA GLU A 104 1.95 19.91 5.69
C GLU A 104 2.93 18.81 6.15
N ALA A 105 2.54 17.54 6.04
CA ALA A 105 3.39 16.41 6.36
C ALA A 105 4.63 16.34 5.44
N ILE A 106 4.45 16.55 4.14
CA ILE A 106 5.55 16.60 3.16
C ILE A 106 6.46 17.78 3.46
N LYS A 107 5.94 18.99 3.63
CA LYS A 107 6.77 20.17 3.92
C LYS A 107 7.59 20.02 5.20
N LYS A 108 7.01 19.39 6.24
CA LYS A 108 7.67 19.21 7.53
C LYS A 108 8.72 18.10 7.52
N ASN A 109 8.43 16.97 6.88
CA ASN A 109 9.25 15.75 7.02
C ASN A 109 10.08 15.42 5.77
N PHE A 110 9.67 15.90 4.60
CA PHE A 110 10.27 15.62 3.29
C PHE A 110 10.27 16.88 2.39
N PRO A 111 10.87 18.01 2.85
CA PRO A 111 10.79 19.30 2.17
C PRO A 111 11.30 19.25 0.72
N GLU A 112 12.26 18.38 0.41
CA GLU A 112 12.78 18.14 -0.93
C GLU A 112 11.73 17.59 -1.92
N LEU A 113 10.65 16.98 -1.39
CA LEU A 113 9.56 16.43 -2.20
C LEU A 113 8.43 17.43 -2.45
N GLU A 114 8.41 18.59 -1.78
CA GLU A 114 7.29 19.54 -1.87
C GLU A 114 7.01 19.93 -3.34
N ASN A 115 8.05 20.32 -4.08
CA ASN A 115 7.92 20.70 -5.48
C ASN A 115 7.50 19.53 -6.39
N LYS A 116 7.88 18.29 -6.03
CA LYS A 116 7.46 17.10 -6.78
C LYS A 116 5.99 16.79 -6.53
N TYR A 117 5.52 16.90 -5.29
CA TYR A 117 4.11 16.74 -4.92
C TYR A 117 3.21 17.79 -5.59
N LYS A 118 3.67 19.04 -5.71
CA LYS A 118 2.95 20.09 -6.47
C LYS A 118 2.83 19.77 -7.97
N LYS A 119 3.73 18.95 -8.52
CA LYS A 119 3.79 18.62 -9.94
C LYS A 119 3.19 17.24 -10.27
N LEU A 120 2.52 16.59 -9.31
CA LEU A 120 1.83 15.32 -9.58
C LEU A 120 0.81 15.51 -10.70
N SER A 121 0.83 14.59 -11.65
CA SER A 121 0.04 14.64 -12.87
C SER A 121 -0.58 13.28 -13.15
N GLU A 122 -1.52 13.23 -14.11
CA GLU A 122 -2.06 11.96 -14.59
C GLU A 122 -0.94 11.07 -15.18
N GLU A 123 0.00 11.67 -15.91
CA GLU A 123 1.18 10.98 -16.47
C GLU A 123 2.01 10.27 -15.40
N PHE A 124 2.23 10.90 -14.24
CA PHE A 124 2.93 10.27 -13.13
C PHE A 124 2.23 8.98 -12.68
N TRP A 125 0.90 9.00 -12.60
CA TRP A 125 0.12 7.83 -12.20
C TRP A 125 0.08 6.77 -13.30
N PHE A 126 0.01 7.13 -14.57
CA PHE A 126 0.13 6.18 -15.68
C PHE A 126 1.48 5.44 -15.67
N GLU A 127 2.58 6.16 -15.45
CA GLU A 127 3.90 5.53 -15.31
C GLU A 127 3.97 4.61 -14.08
N LYS A 128 3.28 4.98 -12.99
CA LYS A 128 3.18 4.14 -11.80
C LYS A 128 2.39 2.86 -12.04
N GLU A 129 1.32 2.90 -12.85
CA GLU A 129 0.60 1.69 -13.26
C GLU A 129 1.46 0.75 -14.10
N LYS A 130 2.21 1.30 -15.06
CA LYS A 130 3.15 0.52 -15.88
C LYS A 130 4.20 -0.15 -14.99
N GLU A 131 4.76 0.57 -14.03
CA GLU A 131 5.69 0.02 -13.05
C GLU A 131 5.04 -1.15 -12.27
N ILE A 132 3.84 -0.97 -11.74
CA ILE A 132 3.12 -2.02 -11.00
C ILE A 132 2.92 -3.28 -11.85
N ARG A 133 2.52 -3.13 -13.12
CA ARG A 133 2.31 -4.26 -14.04
C ARG A 133 3.62 -5.00 -14.32
N ASN A 134 4.69 -4.27 -14.62
CA ASN A 134 6.01 -4.84 -14.86
C ASN A 134 6.54 -5.59 -13.63
N LEU A 135 6.31 -5.06 -12.42
CA LEU A 135 6.65 -5.72 -11.18
C LEU A 135 5.80 -6.98 -10.94
N GLY A 136 4.50 -6.91 -11.24
CA GLY A 136 3.61 -8.07 -11.21
C GLY A 136 4.12 -9.22 -12.07
N GLU A 137 4.53 -8.94 -13.30
CA GLU A 137 5.15 -9.92 -14.20
C GLU A 137 6.50 -10.43 -13.65
N LYS A 138 7.39 -9.52 -13.23
CA LYS A 138 8.72 -9.86 -12.71
C LYS A 138 8.68 -10.79 -11.50
N TYR A 139 7.69 -10.63 -10.62
CA TYR A 139 7.56 -11.42 -9.40
C TYR A 139 6.54 -12.56 -9.49
N ASP A 140 5.96 -12.79 -10.68
CA ASP A 140 4.91 -13.77 -10.93
C ASP A 140 3.73 -13.63 -9.95
N LYS A 141 3.19 -12.40 -9.87
CA LYS A 141 2.07 -12.06 -8.99
C LYS A 141 0.96 -11.32 -9.71
N PRO A 142 -0.30 -11.78 -9.61
CA PRO A 142 -1.44 -11.01 -10.06
C PRO A 142 -1.52 -9.65 -9.37
N VAL A 143 -1.84 -8.61 -10.14
CA VAL A 143 -2.02 -7.24 -9.64
C VAL A 143 -3.42 -6.73 -9.95
N LYS A 144 -4.04 -6.03 -8.99
CA LYS A 144 -5.31 -5.30 -9.15
C LYS A 144 -5.04 -3.82 -8.92
N ILE A 145 -5.35 -2.96 -9.89
CA ILE A 145 -5.08 -1.52 -9.81
C ILE A 145 -6.42 -0.77 -9.71
N TYR A 146 -6.58 0.04 -8.67
CA TYR A 146 -7.79 0.81 -8.37
C TYR A 146 -7.56 2.33 -8.48
N PHE A 147 -6.70 2.74 -9.41
CA PHE A 147 -6.36 4.14 -9.57
C PHE A 147 -7.55 4.95 -10.08
N LYS A 148 -7.75 6.12 -9.49
CA LYS A 148 -8.77 7.08 -9.93
C LYS A 148 -8.17 8.28 -10.68
N HIS A 149 -6.83 8.37 -10.71
CA HIS A 149 -6.06 9.50 -11.26
C HIS A 149 -6.48 10.86 -10.67
N THR A 150 -6.99 10.87 -9.44
CA THR A 150 -7.52 12.07 -8.79
C THR A 150 -6.47 12.93 -8.12
N GLY A 151 -5.25 12.42 -7.94
CA GLY A 151 -4.12 13.14 -7.35
C GLY A 151 -3.65 14.36 -8.16
N SER A 152 -4.17 14.57 -9.37
CA SER A 152 -3.86 15.67 -10.28
C SER A 152 -4.78 16.89 -10.12
N LEU A 153 -5.26 17.20 -8.90
CA LEU A 153 -6.05 18.41 -8.69
C LEU A 153 -5.23 19.65 -9.06
N LYS A 154 -5.42 20.10 -10.31
CA LYS A 154 -5.02 21.40 -10.85
C LYS A 154 -5.24 22.42 -9.75
N PHE A 155 -4.20 23.17 -9.40
CA PHE A 155 -4.35 24.35 -8.56
C PHE A 155 -5.38 25.24 -9.28
N LYS A 156 -6.60 25.29 -8.76
CA LYS A 156 -7.51 26.41 -9.08
C LYS A 156 -7.03 27.61 -8.29
#